data_AF-A0A0P6YGG3-F1
#
_entry.id   AF-A0A0P6YGG3-F1
#
_cell.length_a   1.000
_cell.length_b   1.000
_cell.length_c   1.000
_cell.angle_alpha   90.00
_cell.angle_beta   90.00
_cell.angle_gamma   90.00
#
_symmetry.space_group_name_H-M   'P 1'
#
loop_
_entity.id
_entity.type
_entity.pdbx_description
1 polymer ?
#
loop_
_entity_poly.entity_id
_entity_poly.type
_entity_poly.pdbx_seq_one_letter_code
_entity_poly.pdbx_strand_id
1 'polypeptide(L)'
;MSRIRASFRIAIVLLALLFLVGPALVARAQSTLAQAPAQNPATPNDTEYLWIAGSSFQTRDSTTAFETTRNTNNNQPTGCIYATSSGEFTAPVAVPNGATILGLDYYLNDTSTSQTKAKLTLNDSDMITPRELITVEISSSVGLTNTYAPISSQYAPYVVNMQNRGLFLEWFPRVTNASMQLCGVRIAYTAPAEPRPATDYLFIVGSTLVNTNSSTEHGYAGAGCTFVKINGRTLNADVDLPQGSQLTAVRSYFRDVNSADLTVKLIASNGQGLTNTLATLTSPVSDTAVTNLDQTLNYTVNESNESLSVVADFAGVLSNQLRLCGVRFQYSNPTTKPTQDSRFITGSTFVPRRSNVNYSSDANGCVNVSNEIEDLTTNVTAPEGAKAARVTFYYKNAAAGPSLNLYSFVGSGEFSQITSVPVMGTGTQNSVSINYPIANADQGLALVWDASSASSEYALCGAKIDFLYTQQVFLPIALKNN
;
A
#
# COMPACT_ATOMS: atom_id res chain seq x y z
N MET A 1 -67.21 -30.60 11.43
CA MET A 1 -68.51 -29.91 11.17
C MET A 1 -68.24 -28.42 10.98
N SER A 2 -68.78 -27.85 9.88
CA SER A 2 -69.10 -26.42 9.62
C SER A 2 -67.96 -25.37 9.68
N ARG A 3 -67.45 -24.80 8.56
CA ARG A 3 -68.00 -23.70 7.70
C ARG A 3 -68.14 -22.35 8.45
N ILE A 4 -67.90 -21.13 7.94
CA ILE A 4 -67.53 -20.50 6.66
C ILE A 4 -67.29 -18.98 6.96
N ARG A 5 -66.58 -18.27 6.07
CA ARG A 5 -66.29 -16.82 5.98
C ARG A 5 -67.52 -15.88 5.83
N ALA A 6 -67.28 -14.56 5.93
CA ALA A 6 -67.93 -13.39 5.24
C ALA A 6 -68.40 -12.28 6.24
N SER A 7 -68.44 -10.96 6.00
CA SER A 7 -68.04 -10.02 4.92
C SER A 7 -68.40 -8.56 5.35
N PHE A 8 -67.51 -7.60 5.07
CA PHE A 8 -67.74 -6.37 4.25
C PHE A 8 -69.14 -5.69 4.21
N ARG A 9 -69.22 -4.39 4.59
CA ARG A 9 -70.21 -3.36 4.17
C ARG A 9 -69.53 -1.97 4.17
N ILE A 10 -69.35 -1.27 3.03
CA ILE A 10 -70.24 -0.23 2.39
C ILE A 10 -70.44 1.00 3.31
N ALA A 11 -69.95 2.23 3.12
CA ALA A 11 -69.77 3.18 1.99
C ALA A 11 -70.91 4.23 1.83
N ILE A 12 -70.53 5.52 2.06
CA ILE A 12 -71.02 6.81 1.49
C ILE A 12 -72.31 7.45 2.09
N VAL A 13 -72.23 8.73 2.50
CA VAL A 13 -73.05 9.89 2.03
C VAL A 13 -72.92 11.16 2.92
N LEU A 14 -72.57 12.29 2.25
CA LEU A 14 -72.79 13.73 2.53
C LEU A 14 -72.26 14.36 3.85
N LEU A 15 -71.30 15.30 3.87
CA LEU A 15 -71.19 16.62 3.20
C LEU A 15 -72.30 17.62 3.62
N ALA A 16 -72.05 18.43 4.65
CA ALA A 16 -72.66 19.75 4.83
C ALA A 16 -72.08 20.54 6.03
N LEU A 17 -71.56 21.73 5.73
CA LEU A 17 -71.60 22.96 6.53
C LEU A 17 -70.58 23.19 7.69
N LEU A 18 -69.95 24.37 7.58
CA LEU A 18 -69.14 25.16 8.54
C LEU A 18 -67.68 24.68 8.70
N PHE A 19 -66.66 25.42 8.27
CA PHE A 19 -66.41 26.82 8.63
C PHE A 19 -65.78 27.66 7.49
N LEU A 20 -66.42 28.80 7.25
CA LEU A 20 -65.89 29.99 6.58
C LEU A 20 -65.14 30.84 7.62
N VAL A 21 -63.80 30.92 7.56
CA VAL A 21 -63.02 32.10 7.97
C VAL A 21 -61.72 32.13 7.16
N GLY A 22 -61.61 33.04 6.19
CA GLY A 22 -60.32 33.61 5.77
C GLY A 22 -60.11 34.97 6.48
N PRO A 23 -59.02 35.73 6.25
CA PRO A 23 -57.95 35.55 5.27
C PRO A 23 -56.51 35.76 5.84
N ALA A 24 -55.49 35.30 5.13
CA ALA A 24 -54.19 35.99 5.03
C ALA A 24 -53.39 35.42 3.86
N LEU A 25 -53.32 36.19 2.77
CA LEU A 25 -52.39 35.98 1.67
C LEU A 25 -50.96 36.20 2.18
N VAL A 26 -50.20 35.12 2.37
CA VAL A 26 -48.74 35.17 2.38
C VAL A 26 -48.27 34.73 0.99
N ALA A 27 -47.86 35.69 0.18
CA ALA A 27 -47.15 35.43 -1.06
C ALA A 27 -45.80 34.78 -0.71
N ARG A 28 -45.71 33.46 -0.81
CA ARG A 28 -44.42 32.76 -0.87
C ARG A 28 -43.84 33.02 -2.25
N ALA A 29 -42.83 33.90 -2.30
CA ALA A 29 -41.89 33.93 -3.41
C ALA A 29 -41.29 32.53 -3.56
N GLN A 30 -41.63 31.83 -4.64
CA GLN A 30 -40.90 30.66 -5.08
C GLN A 30 -39.54 31.15 -5.53
N SER A 31 -38.52 30.98 -4.68
CA SER A 31 -37.14 31.00 -5.14
C SER A 31 -36.98 29.82 -6.07
N THR A 32 -36.96 30.07 -7.37
CA THR A 32 -36.40 29.16 -8.36
C THR A 32 -34.93 28.96 -7.97
N LEU A 33 -34.65 27.88 -7.24
CA LEU A 33 -33.30 27.36 -7.10
C LEU A 33 -32.81 27.11 -8.52
N ALA A 34 -31.82 27.91 -8.95
CA ALA A 34 -31.07 27.64 -10.15
C ALA A 34 -30.60 26.18 -10.05
N GLN A 35 -31.08 25.35 -10.97
CA GLN A 35 -30.52 24.02 -11.17
C GLN A 35 -29.02 24.20 -11.36
N ALA A 36 -28.24 23.63 -10.44
CA ALA A 36 -26.81 23.51 -10.62
C ALA A 36 -26.58 22.90 -12.01
N PRO A 37 -25.67 23.48 -12.83
CA PRO A 37 -25.40 22.96 -14.16
C PRO A 37 -25.09 21.47 -14.04
N ALA A 38 -25.77 20.66 -14.85
CA ALA A 38 -25.50 19.25 -14.96
C ALA A 38 -23.99 19.06 -15.15
N GLN A 39 -23.33 18.44 -14.17
CA GLN A 39 -21.94 18.03 -14.35
C GLN A 39 -21.93 17.08 -15.55
N ASN A 40 -21.23 17.48 -16.61
CA ASN A 40 -20.94 16.59 -17.71
C ASN A 40 -20.33 15.30 -17.15
N PRO A 41 -20.74 14.11 -17.61
CA PRO A 41 -20.10 12.87 -17.20
C PRO A 41 -18.60 12.97 -17.48
N ALA A 42 -17.81 12.66 -16.45
CA ALA A 42 -16.35 12.68 -16.50
C ALA A 42 -15.86 12.00 -17.78
N THR A 43 -15.00 12.69 -18.53
CA THR A 43 -14.36 12.11 -19.71
C THR A 43 -13.54 10.88 -19.32
N PRO A 44 -13.40 9.85 -20.19
CA PRO A 44 -12.64 8.62 -19.93
C PRO A 44 -11.14 8.76 -19.58
N ASN A 45 -10.63 9.96 -19.30
CA ASN A 45 -9.23 10.26 -19.02
C ASN A 45 -8.92 10.53 -17.53
N ASP A 46 -9.87 10.31 -16.61
CA ASP A 46 -9.68 10.58 -15.17
C ASP A 46 -9.33 9.32 -14.36
N THR A 47 -9.16 8.16 -15.01
CA THR A 47 -8.79 6.91 -14.33
C THR A 47 -7.27 6.81 -14.20
N GLU A 48 -6.82 6.72 -12.96
CA GLU A 48 -5.44 6.42 -12.58
C GLU A 48 -5.34 4.97 -12.08
N TYR A 49 -4.12 4.46 -12.06
CA TYR A 49 -3.85 3.08 -11.70
C TYR A 49 -2.69 2.97 -10.71
N LEU A 50 -2.85 2.11 -9.71
CA LEU A 50 -1.78 1.68 -8.81
C LEU A 50 -1.48 0.20 -9.07
N TRP A 51 -0.25 -0.10 -9.43
CA TRP A 51 0.23 -1.48 -9.57
C TRP A 51 0.95 -1.96 -8.33
N ILE A 52 0.74 -3.22 -7.98
CA ILE A 52 1.44 -3.94 -6.92
C ILE A 52 1.85 -5.30 -7.48
N ALA A 53 3.17 -5.53 -7.60
CA ALA A 53 3.69 -6.82 -8.06
C ALA A 53 3.36 -7.92 -7.04
N GLY A 54 3.03 -9.12 -7.49
CA GLY A 54 2.84 -10.26 -6.58
C GLY A 54 4.06 -10.50 -5.70
N SER A 55 5.27 -10.40 -6.26
CA SER A 55 6.54 -10.54 -5.54
C SER A 55 6.79 -9.49 -4.46
N SER A 56 6.01 -8.41 -4.42
CA SER A 56 6.07 -7.38 -3.37
C SER A 56 5.09 -7.62 -2.23
N PHE A 57 4.21 -8.61 -2.36
CA PHE A 57 3.41 -9.08 -1.24
C PHE A 57 4.33 -9.72 -0.20
N GLN A 58 4.05 -9.42 1.06
CA GLN A 58 4.69 -10.09 2.17
C GLN A 58 3.75 -11.08 2.82
N THR A 59 4.30 -12.02 3.57
CA THR A 59 3.51 -12.91 4.40
C THR A 59 2.78 -12.10 5.46
N ARG A 60 1.50 -12.39 5.71
CA ARG A 60 0.75 -11.83 6.83
C ARG A 60 1.13 -12.49 8.17
N ASP A 61 1.73 -13.67 8.07
CA ASP A 61 2.28 -14.48 9.16
C ASP A 61 3.58 -15.10 8.66
N SER A 62 4.71 -14.77 9.31
CA SER A 62 6.05 -15.15 8.85
C SER A 62 6.31 -16.66 8.86
N THR A 63 5.43 -17.47 9.45
CA THR A 63 5.49 -18.94 9.35
C THR A 63 5.04 -19.46 7.97
N THR A 64 4.48 -18.59 7.13
CA THR A 64 4.12 -18.89 5.75
C THR A 64 5.38 -19.01 4.91
N ALA A 65 5.62 -20.19 4.36
CA ALA A 65 6.68 -20.42 3.39
C ALA A 65 6.18 -20.04 1.99
N PHE A 66 7.04 -19.42 1.19
CA PHE A 66 6.68 -18.91 -0.12
C PHE A 66 7.90 -18.85 -1.04
N GLU A 67 7.62 -18.77 -2.34
CA GLU A 67 8.63 -18.55 -3.38
C GLU A 67 8.09 -17.60 -4.45
N THR A 68 9.01 -16.98 -5.18
CA THR A 68 8.72 -16.28 -6.43
C THR A 68 9.31 -17.02 -7.62
N THR A 69 8.64 -16.92 -8.76
CA THR A 69 9.07 -17.58 -9.98
C THR A 69 10.20 -16.79 -10.65
N ARG A 70 11.14 -17.50 -11.27
CA ARG A 70 12.10 -16.95 -12.23
C ARG A 70 11.76 -17.45 -13.63
N ASN A 71 12.02 -16.64 -14.64
CA ASN A 71 11.85 -17.06 -16.03
C ASN A 71 12.90 -18.14 -16.36
N THR A 72 12.44 -19.30 -16.81
CA THR A 72 13.29 -20.48 -17.06
C THR A 72 14.27 -20.30 -18.21
N ASN A 73 14.01 -19.36 -19.13
CA ASN A 73 14.85 -19.16 -20.31
C ASN A 73 16.05 -18.25 -20.05
N ASN A 74 15.91 -17.27 -19.14
CA ASN A 74 16.93 -16.25 -18.90
C ASN A 74 17.25 -16.00 -17.41
N ASN A 75 16.65 -16.79 -16.51
CA ASN A 75 16.81 -16.70 -15.06
C ASN A 75 16.42 -15.33 -14.44
N GLN A 76 15.69 -14.49 -15.17
CA GLN A 76 15.22 -13.21 -14.66
C GLN A 76 14.13 -13.39 -13.59
N PRO A 77 14.09 -12.53 -12.56
CA PRO A 77 12.98 -12.49 -11.62
C PRO A 77 11.66 -12.22 -12.34
N THR A 78 10.54 -12.73 -11.81
CA THR A 78 9.18 -12.39 -12.26
C THR A 78 8.42 -11.62 -11.17
N GLY A 79 7.24 -11.11 -11.50
CA GLY A 79 6.32 -10.51 -10.54
C GLY A 79 5.49 -11.51 -9.76
N CYS A 80 5.61 -12.81 -10.03
CA CYS A 80 4.73 -13.81 -9.46
C CYS A 80 5.24 -14.38 -8.12
N ILE A 81 4.31 -14.54 -7.17
CA ILE A 81 4.52 -15.17 -5.86
C ILE A 81 3.57 -16.37 -5.69
N TYR A 82 4.02 -17.41 -4.99
CA TYR A 82 3.17 -18.51 -4.55
C TYR A 82 3.56 -19.01 -3.16
N ALA A 83 2.58 -19.57 -2.46
CA ALA A 83 2.82 -20.19 -1.17
C ALA A 83 3.40 -21.60 -1.36
N THR A 84 4.33 -22.00 -0.49
CA THR A 84 4.82 -23.40 -0.37
C THR A 84 4.36 -24.06 0.93
N SER A 85 3.77 -23.29 1.85
CA SER A 85 3.00 -23.79 3.00
C SER A 85 1.68 -23.03 3.14
N SER A 86 0.81 -23.47 4.06
CA SER A 86 -0.45 -22.76 4.32
C SER A 86 -0.18 -21.37 4.89
N GLY A 87 -0.79 -20.35 4.28
CA GLY A 87 -0.68 -19.00 4.78
C GLY A 87 -1.31 -17.98 3.87
N GLU A 88 -1.10 -16.72 4.24
CA GLU A 88 -1.76 -15.58 3.63
C GLU A 88 -0.76 -14.46 3.44
N PHE A 89 -1.04 -13.59 2.48
CA PHE A 89 -0.16 -12.50 2.10
C PHE A 89 -0.88 -11.18 2.22
N THR A 90 -0.11 -10.10 2.32
CA THR A 90 -0.60 -8.74 2.46
C THR A 90 0.32 -7.75 1.75
N ALA A 91 -0.24 -6.66 1.27
CA ALA A 91 0.52 -5.59 0.62
C ALA A 91 -0.08 -4.21 0.98
N PRO A 92 0.76 -3.18 1.13
CA PRO A 92 0.28 -1.81 1.34
C PRO A 92 -0.41 -1.27 0.07
N VAL A 93 -1.43 -0.45 0.25
CA VAL A 93 -2.16 0.21 -0.85
C VAL A 93 -1.99 1.72 -0.73
N ALA A 94 -1.09 2.28 -1.51
CA ALA A 94 -0.74 3.70 -1.52
C ALA A 94 -1.64 4.53 -2.46
N VAL A 95 -2.95 4.33 -2.40
CA VAL A 95 -3.89 5.19 -3.14
C VAL A 95 -4.09 6.51 -2.38
N PRO A 96 -4.06 7.68 -3.05
CA PRO A 96 -4.22 8.97 -2.38
C PRO A 96 -5.52 9.09 -1.59
N ASN A 97 -5.45 9.76 -0.44
CA ASN A 97 -6.62 10.10 0.35
C ASN A 97 -7.56 11.04 -0.45
N GLY A 98 -8.87 10.79 -0.37
CA GLY A 98 -9.88 11.47 -1.18
C GLY A 98 -10.06 10.90 -2.60
N ALA A 99 -9.24 9.94 -3.05
CA ALA A 99 -9.46 9.24 -4.32
C ALA A 99 -10.72 8.38 -4.26
N THR A 100 -11.34 8.12 -5.41
CA THR A 100 -12.47 7.17 -5.49
C THR A 100 -12.02 5.87 -6.11
N ILE A 101 -12.13 4.76 -5.38
CA ILE A 101 -11.79 3.43 -5.90
C ILE A 101 -12.90 2.98 -6.86
N LEU A 102 -12.51 2.61 -8.08
CA LEU A 102 -13.42 2.09 -9.10
C LEU A 102 -13.50 0.56 -9.01
N GLY A 103 -12.34 -0.09 -8.85
CA GLY A 103 -12.20 -1.54 -8.77
C GLY A 103 -10.75 -1.96 -8.78
N LEU A 104 -10.50 -3.25 -8.94
CA LEU A 104 -9.17 -3.79 -9.15
C LEU A 104 -9.17 -4.85 -10.24
N ASP A 105 -8.09 -4.92 -10.99
CA ASP A 105 -7.70 -6.10 -11.76
C ASP A 105 -6.73 -6.92 -10.93
N TYR A 106 -6.91 -8.23 -10.94
CA TYR A 106 -5.92 -9.16 -10.40
C TYR A 106 -5.41 -10.06 -11.52
N TYR A 107 -4.15 -10.45 -11.38
CA TYR A 107 -3.46 -11.24 -12.38
C TYR A 107 -2.87 -12.50 -11.77
N LEU A 108 -3.31 -13.64 -12.28
CA LEU A 108 -2.92 -14.94 -11.76
C LEU A 108 -2.37 -15.83 -12.85
N ASN A 109 -1.41 -16.65 -12.47
CA ASN A 109 -0.99 -17.82 -13.22
C ASN A 109 -1.49 -19.07 -12.50
N ASP A 110 -2.57 -19.67 -12.99
CA ASP A 110 -3.13 -20.90 -12.43
C ASP A 110 -2.93 -22.07 -13.39
N THR A 111 -2.14 -23.06 -13.00
CA THR A 111 -1.96 -24.33 -13.72
C THR A 111 -2.54 -25.52 -12.96
N SER A 112 -3.26 -25.26 -11.86
CA SER A 112 -3.94 -26.28 -11.05
C SER A 112 -5.04 -26.96 -11.85
N THR A 113 -5.08 -28.29 -11.81
CA THR A 113 -6.18 -29.08 -12.37
C THR A 113 -7.35 -29.25 -11.39
N SER A 114 -7.17 -28.88 -10.12
CA SER A 114 -8.23 -28.86 -9.10
C SER A 114 -8.91 -27.49 -9.04
N GLN A 115 -10.24 -27.47 -8.94
CA GLN A 115 -11.03 -26.25 -8.66
C GLN A 115 -10.80 -25.77 -7.22
N THR A 116 -9.59 -25.27 -6.94
CA THR A 116 -9.27 -24.69 -5.64
C THR A 116 -9.50 -23.20 -5.73
N LYS A 117 -10.19 -22.64 -4.72
CA LYS A 117 -10.57 -21.22 -4.71
C LYS A 117 -9.53 -20.35 -4.00
N ALA A 118 -8.76 -19.53 -4.68
CA ALA A 118 -8.04 -18.45 -3.98
C ALA A 118 -9.01 -17.33 -3.57
N LYS A 119 -8.62 -16.49 -2.60
CA LYS A 119 -9.33 -15.26 -2.26
C LYS A 119 -8.38 -14.07 -2.37
N LEU A 120 -8.81 -12.96 -2.96
CA LEU A 120 -8.12 -11.67 -2.90
C LEU A 120 -9.10 -10.64 -2.36
N THR A 121 -8.67 -9.86 -1.37
CA THR A 121 -9.48 -8.80 -0.78
C THR A 121 -8.75 -7.46 -0.78
N LEU A 122 -9.45 -6.41 -1.21
CA LEU A 122 -9.06 -5.04 -0.88
C LEU A 122 -9.81 -4.66 0.40
N ASN A 123 -9.05 -4.35 1.44
CA ASN A 123 -9.59 -4.05 2.75
C ASN A 123 -9.34 -2.58 3.10
N ASP A 124 -10.25 -2.01 3.89
CA ASP A 124 -9.92 -0.87 4.74
C ASP A 124 -10.16 -1.19 6.21
N SER A 125 -9.39 -0.58 7.11
CA SER A 125 -9.53 -0.84 8.55
C SER A 125 -9.42 0.45 9.35
N ASP A 126 -10.32 0.61 10.32
CA ASP A 126 -10.22 1.61 11.39
C ASP A 126 -9.43 1.09 12.60
N MET A 127 -8.67 0.00 12.40
CA MET A 127 -7.87 -0.74 13.39
C MET A 127 -8.69 -1.65 14.32
N ILE A 128 -10.02 -1.67 14.17
CA ILE A 128 -10.91 -2.51 14.99
C ILE A 128 -11.71 -3.45 14.09
N THR A 129 -12.32 -2.90 13.04
CA THR A 129 -13.22 -3.62 12.14
C THR A 129 -12.78 -3.44 10.68
N PRO A 130 -12.11 -4.44 10.07
CA PRO A 130 -11.81 -4.39 8.65
C PRO A 130 -13.11 -4.51 7.85
N ARG A 131 -13.21 -3.78 6.74
CA ARG A 131 -14.24 -4.00 5.72
C ARG A 131 -13.57 -4.55 4.48
N GLU A 132 -14.12 -5.63 3.95
CA GLU A 132 -13.74 -6.16 2.65
C GLU A 132 -14.46 -5.31 1.57
N LEU A 133 -13.75 -4.33 1.00
CA LEU A 133 -14.30 -3.42 0.00
C LEU A 133 -14.55 -4.13 -1.34
N ILE A 134 -13.63 -5.02 -1.69
CA ILE A 134 -13.68 -5.91 -2.85
C ILE A 134 -13.26 -7.29 -2.37
N THR A 135 -14.06 -8.31 -2.66
CA THR A 135 -13.69 -9.71 -2.41
C THR A 135 -13.84 -10.48 -3.72
N VAL A 136 -12.74 -11.10 -4.14
CA VAL A 136 -12.71 -11.96 -5.30
C VAL A 136 -12.49 -13.39 -4.85
N GLU A 137 -13.45 -14.27 -5.12
CA GLU A 137 -13.21 -15.70 -5.14
C GLU A 137 -12.67 -16.10 -6.50
N ILE A 138 -11.44 -16.58 -6.51
CA ILE A 138 -10.72 -16.98 -7.71
C ILE A 138 -11.00 -18.46 -7.93
N SER A 139 -11.86 -18.78 -8.89
CA SER A 139 -12.00 -20.14 -9.42
C SER A 139 -11.51 -20.14 -10.88
N SER A 140 -10.20 -20.19 -11.08
CA SER A 140 -9.63 -20.15 -12.42
C SER A 140 -9.76 -21.50 -13.13
N SER A 141 -9.99 -21.45 -14.44
CA SER A 141 -9.56 -22.48 -15.37
C SER A 141 -8.07 -22.31 -15.65
N VAL A 142 -7.35 -23.40 -15.91
CA VAL A 142 -5.92 -23.43 -16.24
C VAL A 142 -5.53 -22.30 -17.23
N GLY A 143 -4.56 -21.46 -16.87
CA GLY A 143 -3.95 -20.41 -17.68
C GLY A 143 -3.60 -19.13 -16.90
N LEU A 144 -3.02 -18.17 -17.61
CA LEU A 144 -2.92 -16.79 -17.16
C LEU A 144 -4.30 -16.14 -17.24
N THR A 145 -4.79 -15.59 -16.14
CA THR A 145 -6.09 -14.92 -16.08
C THR A 145 -5.95 -13.51 -15.53
N ASN A 146 -6.67 -12.58 -16.14
CA ASN A 146 -6.93 -11.25 -15.61
C ASN A 146 -8.43 -11.06 -15.49
N THR A 147 -8.90 -10.63 -14.33
CA THR A 147 -10.33 -10.33 -14.13
C THR A 147 -10.47 -9.03 -13.38
N TYR A 148 -11.35 -8.17 -13.88
CA TYR A 148 -11.74 -6.95 -13.21
C TYR A 148 -12.81 -7.24 -12.16
N ALA A 149 -12.59 -6.76 -10.95
CA ALA A 149 -13.54 -6.81 -9.84
C ALA A 149 -13.93 -5.37 -9.46
N PRO A 150 -15.19 -4.95 -9.68
CA PRO A 150 -15.64 -3.63 -9.28
C PRO A 150 -15.73 -3.52 -7.75
N ILE A 151 -15.76 -2.28 -7.25
CA ILE A 151 -16.11 -2.00 -5.86
C ILE A 151 -17.46 -2.65 -5.49
N SER A 152 -17.56 -3.23 -4.29
CA SER A 152 -18.83 -3.80 -3.81
C SER A 152 -19.93 -2.75 -3.81
N SER A 153 -21.13 -3.13 -4.25
CA SER A 153 -22.31 -2.24 -4.26
C SER A 153 -22.67 -1.69 -2.88
N GLN A 154 -22.24 -2.37 -1.80
CA GLN A 154 -22.41 -1.90 -0.43
C GLN A 154 -21.58 -0.63 -0.13
N TYR A 155 -20.45 -0.46 -0.82
CA TYR A 155 -19.50 0.62 -0.56
C TYR A 155 -19.36 1.59 -1.74
N ALA A 156 -20.04 1.36 -2.87
CA ALA A 156 -19.97 2.19 -4.06
C ALA A 156 -20.75 3.51 -3.92
N PRO A 157 -20.18 4.68 -4.29
CA PRO A 157 -18.76 4.92 -4.56
C PRO A 157 -17.94 4.92 -3.26
N TYR A 158 -16.76 4.30 -3.28
CA TYR A 158 -15.87 4.28 -2.12
C TYR A 158 -14.80 5.38 -2.26
N VAL A 159 -14.84 6.37 -1.37
CA VAL A 159 -13.84 7.42 -1.28
C VAL A 159 -12.83 7.06 -0.19
N VAL A 160 -11.55 7.04 -0.54
CA VAL A 160 -10.44 6.74 0.38
C VAL A 160 -10.43 7.78 1.51
N ASN A 161 -10.39 7.30 2.75
CA ASN A 161 -10.33 8.13 3.95
C ASN A 161 -9.17 7.68 4.84
N MET A 162 -7.94 8.08 4.48
CA MET A 162 -6.72 7.79 5.25
C MET A 162 -6.67 8.53 6.59
N GLN A 163 -7.55 9.50 6.82
CA GLN A 163 -7.69 10.09 8.14
C GLN A 163 -8.18 9.05 9.14
N ASN A 164 -9.14 8.20 8.76
CA ASN A 164 -9.77 7.27 9.70
C ASN A 164 -9.43 5.81 9.43
N ARG A 165 -9.05 5.46 8.20
CA ARG A 165 -8.93 4.06 7.77
C ARG A 165 -7.73 3.84 6.87
N GLY A 166 -6.92 2.82 7.16
CA GLY A 166 -5.83 2.39 6.29
C GLY A 166 -6.28 1.36 5.27
N LEU A 167 -5.74 1.42 4.04
CA LEU A 167 -5.99 0.48 2.96
C LEU A 167 -4.87 -0.55 2.83
N PHE A 168 -5.25 -1.80 2.56
CA PHE A 168 -4.31 -2.90 2.32
C PHE A 168 -4.97 -4.01 1.51
N LEU A 169 -4.16 -4.79 0.80
CA LEU A 169 -4.60 -6.01 0.12
C LEU A 169 -4.32 -7.23 0.99
N GLU A 170 -5.15 -8.27 0.89
CA GLU A 170 -4.84 -9.60 1.40
C GLU A 170 -5.08 -10.66 0.32
N TRP A 171 -4.16 -11.62 0.21
CA TRP A 171 -4.26 -12.75 -0.71
C TRP A 171 -4.18 -14.10 0.02
N PHE A 172 -5.10 -14.99 -0.33
CA PHE A 172 -5.31 -16.29 0.27
C PHE A 172 -5.18 -17.37 -0.83
N PRO A 173 -3.97 -17.87 -1.12
CA PRO A 173 -3.75 -18.77 -2.26
C PRO A 173 -4.56 -20.07 -2.20
N ARG A 174 -4.85 -20.64 -1.02
CA ARG A 174 -5.48 -21.98 -0.82
C ARG A 174 -4.82 -23.18 -1.51
N VAL A 175 -3.90 -22.96 -2.45
CA VAL A 175 -3.00 -23.92 -3.10
C VAL A 175 -1.58 -23.55 -2.71
N THR A 176 -0.81 -24.51 -2.22
CA THR A 176 0.53 -24.27 -1.66
C THR A 176 1.61 -24.89 -2.54
N ASN A 177 1.64 -24.50 -3.81
CA ASN A 177 2.70 -24.83 -4.76
C ASN A 177 2.68 -23.85 -5.95
N ALA A 178 3.64 -24.01 -6.86
CA ALA A 178 3.80 -23.15 -8.04
C ALA A 178 2.64 -23.22 -9.04
N SER A 179 1.64 -24.08 -8.85
CA SER A 179 0.49 -24.13 -9.75
C SER A 179 -0.48 -22.97 -9.55
N MET A 180 -0.41 -22.22 -8.45
CA MET A 180 -1.22 -21.01 -8.27
C MET A 180 -0.35 -19.85 -7.82
N GLN A 181 -0.18 -18.88 -8.71
CA GLN A 181 0.69 -17.74 -8.48
C GLN A 181 -0.07 -16.43 -8.65
N LEU A 182 0.11 -15.49 -7.72
CA LEU A 182 -0.33 -14.11 -7.88
C LEU A 182 0.80 -13.33 -8.55
N CYS A 183 0.54 -12.79 -9.73
CA CYS A 183 1.52 -12.05 -10.53
C CYS A 183 1.42 -10.54 -10.32
N GLY A 184 0.24 -10.03 -9.97
CA GLY A 184 0.07 -8.65 -9.56
C GLY A 184 -1.37 -8.26 -9.36
N VAL A 185 -1.54 -7.04 -8.85
CA VAL A 185 -2.83 -6.37 -8.70
C VAL A 185 -2.70 -4.96 -9.27
N ARG A 186 -3.69 -4.52 -10.05
CA ARG A 186 -3.82 -3.14 -10.54
C ARG A 186 -5.11 -2.55 -9.99
N ILE A 187 -5.01 -1.53 -9.14
CA ILE A 187 -6.17 -0.84 -8.57
C ILE A 187 -6.49 0.37 -9.44
N ALA A 188 -7.73 0.43 -9.94
CA ALA A 188 -8.24 1.56 -10.71
C ALA A 188 -8.95 2.56 -9.77
N TYR A 189 -8.61 3.84 -9.89
CA TYR A 189 -9.20 4.90 -9.08
C TYR A 189 -9.30 6.21 -9.86
N THR A 190 -10.15 7.12 -9.40
CA THR A 190 -10.09 8.52 -9.85
C THR A 190 -9.30 9.34 -8.83
N ALA A 191 -8.49 10.26 -9.31
CA ALA A 191 -7.75 11.19 -8.46
C ALA A 191 -8.68 11.94 -7.48
N PRO A 192 -8.17 12.36 -6.31
CA PRO A 192 -8.92 13.24 -5.40
C PRO A 192 -9.43 14.50 -6.09
N ALA A 193 -10.61 14.96 -5.70
CA ALA A 193 -11.19 16.19 -6.23
C ALA A 193 -10.32 17.41 -5.89
N GLU A 194 -10.24 18.36 -6.83
CA GLU A 194 -9.52 19.63 -6.66
C GLU A 194 -10.49 20.79 -6.29
N PRO A 195 -10.06 21.77 -5.47
CA PRO A 195 -8.75 21.86 -4.83
C PRO A 195 -8.59 20.88 -3.67
N ARG A 196 -7.40 20.30 -3.52
CA ARG A 196 -7.08 19.45 -2.37
C ARG A 196 -7.25 20.18 -1.04
N PRO A 197 -7.65 19.46 0.03
CA PRO A 197 -7.60 20.02 1.37
C PRO A 197 -6.15 20.40 1.73
N ALA A 198 -6.01 21.46 2.52
CA ALA A 198 -4.70 21.90 3.02
C ALA A 198 -4.00 20.82 3.87
N THR A 199 -4.77 19.92 4.46
CA THR A 199 -4.30 18.79 5.27
C THR A 199 -4.66 17.49 4.58
N ASP A 200 -3.69 16.59 4.47
CA ASP A 200 -3.81 15.28 3.87
C ASP A 200 -3.22 14.19 4.77
N TYR A 201 -3.48 12.92 4.42
CA TYR A 201 -3.15 11.78 5.28
C TYR A 201 -2.58 10.60 4.50
N LEU A 202 -1.57 9.95 5.09
CA LEU A 202 -1.11 8.61 4.72
C LEU A 202 -1.34 7.68 5.91
N PHE A 203 -1.83 6.47 5.69
CA PHE A 203 -2.01 5.47 6.74
C PHE A 203 -1.35 4.15 6.32
N ILE A 204 -0.32 3.74 7.04
CA ILE A 204 0.33 2.43 6.91
C ILE A 204 -0.29 1.46 7.90
N VAL A 205 -0.84 0.35 7.41
CA VAL A 205 -1.48 -0.68 8.24
C VAL A 205 -0.42 -1.58 8.87
N GLY A 206 -0.61 -1.96 10.12
CA GLY A 206 0.32 -2.77 10.92
C GLY A 206 0.73 -4.07 10.23
N SER A 207 -0.23 -4.74 9.61
CA SER A 207 -0.03 -6.00 8.88
C SER A 207 0.80 -5.84 7.61
N THR A 208 1.07 -4.62 7.13
CA THR A 208 1.92 -4.39 5.95
C THR A 208 3.36 -4.05 6.31
N LEU A 209 3.74 -4.09 7.59
CA LEU A 209 5.13 -3.94 8.01
C LEU A 209 5.92 -5.23 7.76
N VAL A 210 7.14 -5.08 7.27
CA VAL A 210 8.07 -6.16 6.95
C VAL A 210 8.99 -6.44 8.14
N ASN A 211 9.56 -7.64 8.19
CA ASN A 211 10.58 -7.98 9.17
C ASN A 211 11.90 -7.28 8.83
N THR A 212 12.57 -6.74 9.84
CA THR A 212 13.93 -6.16 9.70
C THR A 212 15.03 -7.22 9.56
N ASN A 213 14.76 -8.47 9.92
CA ASN A 213 15.68 -9.59 9.76
C ASN A 213 14.89 -10.90 9.65
N SER A 214 15.52 -11.92 9.05
CA SER A 214 14.88 -13.22 8.81
C SER A 214 14.61 -14.04 10.08
N SER A 215 15.27 -13.72 11.20
CA SER A 215 15.02 -14.44 12.45
C SER A 215 13.79 -13.92 13.20
N THR A 216 13.29 -12.72 12.85
CA THR A 216 12.07 -12.16 13.43
C THR A 216 10.86 -12.86 12.83
N GLU A 217 10.04 -13.46 13.65
CA GLU A 217 8.73 -13.94 13.23
C GLU A 217 7.62 -12.99 13.69
N HIS A 218 6.63 -12.74 12.84
CA HIS A 218 5.47 -11.93 13.15
C HIS A 218 4.15 -12.66 12.85
N GLY A 219 3.09 -12.19 13.46
CA GLY A 219 1.74 -12.74 13.32
C GLY A 219 0.69 -11.67 13.10
N TYR A 220 -0.44 -12.08 12.52
CA TYR A 220 -1.61 -11.26 12.35
C TYR A 220 -2.55 -11.37 13.55
N ALA A 221 -2.96 -10.23 14.11
CA ALA A 221 -3.88 -10.18 15.24
C ALA A 221 -5.30 -9.76 14.86
N GLY A 222 -5.61 -9.66 13.56
CA GLY A 222 -6.88 -9.16 13.04
C GLY A 222 -6.89 -7.64 12.83
N ALA A 223 -7.84 -7.16 12.02
CA ALA A 223 -8.09 -5.74 11.76
C ALA A 223 -6.88 -4.92 11.27
N GLY A 224 -5.92 -5.55 10.60
CA GLY A 224 -4.69 -4.88 10.17
C GLY A 224 -3.59 -4.82 11.24
N CYS A 225 -3.76 -5.46 12.41
CA CYS A 225 -2.77 -5.45 13.47
C CYS A 225 -1.75 -6.59 13.34
N THR A 226 -0.50 -6.28 13.69
CA THR A 226 0.64 -7.22 13.73
C THR A 226 1.26 -7.30 15.13
N PHE A 227 1.95 -8.39 15.41
CA PHE A 227 2.74 -8.62 16.63
C PHE A 227 3.93 -9.52 16.33
N VAL A 228 4.95 -9.51 17.20
CA VAL A 228 6.12 -10.39 17.07
C VAL A 228 5.87 -11.71 17.81
N LYS A 229 6.20 -12.83 17.18
CA LYS A 229 5.98 -14.20 17.67
C LYS A 229 7.25 -14.85 18.23
N ILE A 230 8.36 -14.76 17.51
CA ILE A 230 9.60 -15.46 17.84
C ILE A 230 10.77 -14.57 17.45
N ASN A 231 11.74 -14.46 18.37
CA ASN A 231 12.98 -13.70 18.19
C ASN A 231 12.74 -12.26 17.70
N GLY A 232 13.83 -11.56 17.42
CA GLY A 232 13.73 -10.21 16.87
C GLY A 232 13.07 -9.22 17.81
N ARG A 233 12.78 -8.05 17.25
CA ARG A 233 12.27 -6.92 18.00
C ARG A 233 11.58 -5.90 17.10
N THR A 234 11.98 -5.83 15.84
CA THR A 234 11.61 -4.72 14.96
C THR A 234 10.95 -5.15 13.66
N LEU A 235 9.84 -4.49 13.34
CA LEU A 235 9.21 -4.48 12.03
C LEU A 235 9.33 -3.08 11.43
N ASN A 236 9.27 -2.94 10.11
CA ASN A 236 9.39 -1.65 9.46
C ASN A 236 8.53 -1.53 8.21
N ALA A 237 8.28 -0.30 7.78
CA ALA A 237 7.64 -0.02 6.51
C ALA A 237 8.20 1.27 5.91
N ASP A 238 8.11 1.37 4.59
CA ASP A 238 8.47 2.59 3.88
C ASP A 238 7.34 3.63 4.00
N VAL A 239 7.71 4.91 4.06
CA VAL A 239 6.78 6.04 4.16
C VAL A 239 6.84 6.85 2.86
N ASP A 240 5.82 6.69 2.02
CA ASP A 240 5.71 7.40 0.74
C ASP A 240 4.96 8.72 0.90
N LEU A 241 5.69 9.83 0.97
CA LEU A 241 5.11 11.17 1.03
C LEU A 241 5.63 12.02 -0.12
N PRO A 242 4.83 12.97 -0.63
CA PRO A 242 5.28 13.82 -1.74
C PRO A 242 6.45 14.71 -1.35
N GLN A 243 7.43 14.87 -2.24
CA GLN A 243 8.54 15.81 -2.08
C GLN A 243 8.03 17.22 -1.74
N GLY A 244 8.64 17.85 -0.72
CA GLY A 244 8.29 19.20 -0.27
C GLY A 244 7.03 19.29 0.59
N SER A 245 6.33 18.18 0.85
CA SER A 245 5.22 18.18 1.80
C SER A 245 5.69 18.54 3.20
N GLN A 246 4.86 19.24 3.95
CA GLN A 246 5.14 19.54 5.36
C GLN A 246 4.48 18.48 6.24
N LEU A 247 5.27 17.60 6.84
CA LEU A 247 4.79 16.64 7.82
C LEU A 247 4.55 17.35 9.16
N THR A 248 3.31 17.28 9.64
CA THR A 248 2.83 18.03 10.81
C THR A 248 2.51 17.16 12.02
N ALA A 249 2.19 15.89 11.80
CA ALA A 249 2.00 14.94 12.88
C ALA A 249 2.21 13.50 12.41
N VAL A 250 2.57 12.64 13.37
CA VAL A 250 2.55 11.18 13.25
C VAL A 250 1.72 10.62 14.40
N ARG A 251 0.92 9.60 14.11
CA ARG A 251 0.08 8.89 15.07
C ARG A 251 0.34 7.39 14.98
N SER A 252 0.65 6.74 16.10
CA SER A 252 0.67 5.27 16.18
C SER A 252 -0.65 4.75 16.74
N TYR A 253 -1.13 3.62 16.23
CA TYR A 253 -2.30 2.91 16.73
C TYR A 253 -1.86 1.54 17.21
N PHE A 254 -2.09 1.22 18.48
CA PHE A 254 -1.56 0.02 19.11
C PHE A 254 -2.52 -0.54 20.15
N ARG A 255 -2.29 -1.79 20.54
CA ARG A 255 -2.90 -2.42 21.71
C ARG A 255 -1.78 -2.95 22.58
N ASP A 256 -1.71 -2.48 23.81
CA ASP A 256 -0.63 -2.79 24.73
C ASP A 256 -1.18 -3.18 26.11
N VAL A 257 -1.21 -4.49 26.36
CA VAL A 257 -1.50 -5.07 27.68
C VAL A 257 -0.26 -5.71 28.30
N ASN A 258 0.93 -5.43 27.75
CA ASN A 258 2.20 -5.94 28.27
C ASN A 258 2.84 -4.90 29.20
N SER A 259 3.83 -5.32 30.00
CA SER A 259 4.60 -4.41 30.85
C SER A 259 5.76 -3.72 30.12
N ALA A 260 6.12 -4.19 28.93
CA ALA A 260 7.11 -3.57 28.06
C ALA A 260 6.41 -2.81 26.94
N ASP A 261 6.97 -1.65 26.59
CA ASP A 261 6.33 -0.71 25.68
C ASP A 261 6.72 -0.95 24.22
N LEU A 262 5.74 -0.82 23.31
CA LEU A 262 5.95 -0.68 21.88
C LEU A 262 6.51 0.71 21.60
N THR A 263 7.64 0.79 20.91
CA THR A 263 8.21 2.05 20.44
C THR A 263 8.11 2.14 18.93
N VAL A 264 7.41 3.15 18.42
CA VAL A 264 7.32 3.47 17.00
C VAL A 264 8.20 4.68 16.69
N LYS A 265 9.14 4.53 15.76
CA LYS A 265 10.05 5.60 15.33
C LYS A 265 9.80 5.96 13.88
N LEU A 266 9.77 7.26 13.58
CA LEU A 266 9.91 7.76 12.21
C LEU A 266 11.37 8.12 11.98
N ILE A 267 11.99 7.51 10.98
CA ILE A 267 13.41 7.64 10.69
C ILE A 267 13.58 8.19 9.27
N ALA A 268 14.40 9.23 9.15
CA ALA A 268 14.93 9.68 7.87
C ALA A 268 16.33 9.07 7.65
N SER A 269 16.59 8.47 6.49
CA SER A 269 17.89 7.87 6.14
C SER A 269 18.42 8.45 4.85
N ASN A 270 19.68 8.88 4.81
CA ASN A 270 20.28 9.41 3.59
C ASN A 270 20.86 8.33 2.66
N GLY A 271 20.68 7.04 3.00
CA GLY A 271 21.27 5.91 2.29
C GLY A 271 22.79 5.75 2.45
N GLN A 272 23.49 6.70 3.07
CA GLN A 272 24.95 6.66 3.28
C GLN A 272 25.32 6.23 4.71
N GLY A 273 24.37 5.65 5.44
CA GLY A 273 24.58 5.22 6.82
C GLY A 273 24.37 6.30 7.87
N LEU A 274 23.78 7.45 7.51
CA LEU A 274 23.33 8.45 8.47
C LEU A 274 21.80 8.40 8.57
N THR A 275 21.31 8.34 9.80
CA THR A 275 19.87 8.38 10.10
C THR A 275 19.54 9.45 11.12
N ASN A 276 18.38 10.08 10.96
CA ASN A 276 17.81 10.98 11.93
C ASN A 276 16.45 10.45 12.41
N THR A 277 16.26 10.35 13.72
CA THR A 277 14.95 9.99 14.28
C THR A 277 14.11 11.25 14.41
N LEU A 278 13.07 11.37 13.57
CA LEU A 278 12.19 12.54 13.52
C LEU A 278 11.11 12.49 14.61
N ALA A 279 10.65 11.28 14.95
CA ALA A 279 9.62 11.05 15.96
C ALA A 279 9.87 9.76 16.74
N THR A 280 9.41 9.70 17.98
CA THR A 280 9.42 8.50 18.82
C THR A 280 8.16 8.45 19.67
N LEU A 281 7.29 7.49 19.39
CA LEU A 281 6.04 7.25 20.09
C LEU A 281 6.18 5.96 20.89
N THR A 282 6.15 6.04 22.21
CA THR A 282 6.21 4.87 23.09
C THR A 282 4.83 4.63 23.69
N SER A 283 4.27 3.43 23.50
CA SER A 283 2.98 3.08 24.09
C SER A 283 3.07 3.17 25.61
N PRO A 284 2.08 3.76 26.30
CA PRO A 284 1.97 3.56 27.73
C PRO A 284 1.45 2.14 27.99
N VAL A 285 1.99 1.47 29.00
CA VAL A 285 1.36 0.28 29.58
C VAL A 285 -0.11 0.59 29.89
N SER A 286 -1.02 -0.34 29.55
CA SER A 286 -2.42 -0.44 29.97
C SER A 286 -3.51 0.04 29.01
N ASP A 287 -3.70 -0.67 27.89
CA ASP A 287 -5.04 -0.72 27.30
C ASP A 287 -5.41 -2.06 26.65
N THR A 288 -6.60 -2.56 27.02
CA THR A 288 -7.19 -3.73 26.39
C THR A 288 -7.81 -3.41 25.02
N ALA A 289 -8.08 -2.14 24.75
CA ALA A 289 -8.55 -1.63 23.47
C ALA A 289 -7.39 -1.12 22.60
N VAL A 290 -7.71 -0.84 21.32
CA VAL A 290 -6.77 -0.13 20.45
C VAL A 290 -6.78 1.34 20.84
N THR A 291 -5.61 1.85 21.22
CA THR A 291 -5.36 3.24 21.61
C THR A 291 -4.35 3.87 20.65
N ASN A 292 -4.24 5.19 20.68
CA ASN A 292 -3.31 5.92 19.83
C ASN A 292 -2.48 6.93 20.61
N LEU A 293 -1.29 7.22 20.08
CA LEU A 293 -0.41 8.27 20.56
C LEU A 293 -0.05 9.17 19.39
N ASP A 294 -0.03 10.48 19.63
CA ASP A 294 0.33 11.51 18.65
C ASP A 294 1.65 12.17 19.01
N GLN A 295 2.41 12.53 17.99
CA GLN A 295 3.50 13.48 18.09
C GLN A 295 3.37 14.52 16.98
N THR A 296 3.43 15.81 17.34
CA THR A 296 3.51 16.90 16.36
C THR A 296 4.92 17.00 15.80
N LEU A 297 5.01 17.39 14.53
CA LEU A 297 6.25 17.50 13.79
C LEU A 297 6.29 18.82 13.02
N ASN A 298 7.50 19.25 12.72
CA ASN A 298 7.76 20.32 11.77
C ASN A 298 8.91 19.87 10.86
N TYR A 299 8.60 18.95 9.96
CA TYR A 299 9.57 18.37 9.04
C TYR A 299 9.09 18.50 7.58
N THR A 300 9.95 19.03 6.72
CA THR A 300 9.69 19.12 5.27
C THR A 300 10.28 17.89 4.59
N VAL A 301 9.43 17.14 3.89
CA VAL A 301 9.81 15.91 3.18
C VAL A 301 10.85 16.21 2.10
N ASN A 302 11.96 15.48 2.12
CA ASN A 302 13.09 15.66 1.21
C ASN A 302 13.62 14.34 0.61
N GLU A 303 12.74 13.64 -0.11
CA GLU A 303 13.03 12.42 -0.89
C GLU A 303 14.24 12.58 -1.84
N SER A 304 14.62 13.81 -2.21
CA SER A 304 15.83 14.04 -3.01
C SER A 304 17.13 13.66 -2.27
N ASN A 305 17.13 13.69 -0.93
CA ASN A 305 18.30 13.49 -0.08
C ASN A 305 18.14 12.37 0.95
N GLU A 306 16.92 12.07 1.39
CA GLU A 306 16.64 11.09 2.42
C GLU A 306 15.34 10.33 2.17
N SER A 307 15.32 9.05 2.51
CA SER A 307 14.12 8.22 2.56
C SER A 307 13.46 8.30 3.92
N LEU A 308 12.14 8.13 3.98
CA LEU A 308 11.40 8.01 5.22
C LEU A 308 10.98 6.55 5.46
N SER A 309 11.18 6.08 6.68
CA SER A 309 10.68 4.78 7.11
C SER A 309 10.14 4.82 8.53
N VAL A 310 9.18 3.95 8.82
CA VAL A 310 8.70 3.72 10.17
C VAL A 310 9.25 2.41 10.69
N VAL A 311 9.77 2.42 11.92
CA VAL A 311 10.26 1.23 12.62
C VAL A 311 9.46 1.04 13.89
N ALA A 312 8.84 -0.13 14.01
CA ALA A 312 8.07 -0.55 15.17
C ALA A 312 8.88 -1.55 15.98
N ASP A 313 9.18 -1.19 17.22
CA ASP A 313 10.01 -1.94 18.14
C ASP A 313 9.16 -2.49 19.28
N PHE A 314 8.98 -3.81 19.29
CA PHE A 314 8.13 -4.55 20.23
C PHE A 314 8.85 -4.89 21.55
N ALA A 315 10.02 -4.28 21.83
CA ALA A 315 10.80 -4.50 23.05
C ALA A 315 11.11 -5.98 23.38
N GLY A 316 11.09 -6.86 22.38
CA GLY A 316 11.28 -8.31 22.54
C GLY A 316 10.05 -9.05 23.10
N VAL A 317 8.88 -8.42 23.14
CA VAL A 317 7.62 -9.06 23.54
C VAL A 317 7.15 -10.01 22.44
N LEU A 318 7.21 -11.31 22.73
CA LEU A 318 6.86 -12.40 21.81
C LEU A 318 5.41 -12.86 22.01
N SER A 319 4.45 -11.95 21.92
CA SER A 319 3.03 -12.30 22.10
C SER A 319 2.08 -11.28 21.48
N ASN A 320 0.83 -11.69 21.31
CA ASN A 320 -0.25 -10.79 20.89
C ASN A 320 -0.70 -9.82 22.01
N GLN A 321 0.02 -9.69 23.11
CA GLN A 321 -0.27 -8.68 24.13
C GLN A 321 0.21 -7.29 23.71
N LEU A 322 1.23 -7.24 22.86
CA LEU A 322 1.77 -6.03 22.27
C LEU A 322 1.53 -6.05 20.76
N ARG A 323 0.68 -5.17 20.25
CA ARG A 323 0.28 -5.13 18.84
C ARG A 323 0.44 -3.73 18.28
N LEU A 324 0.97 -3.63 17.06
CA LEU A 324 0.85 -2.42 16.26
C LEU A 324 -0.27 -2.63 15.23
N CYS A 325 -1.25 -1.73 15.22
CA CYS A 325 -2.34 -1.74 14.25
C CYS A 325 -2.07 -0.85 13.05
N GLY A 326 -1.28 0.22 13.22
CA GLY A 326 -0.72 0.97 12.11
C GLY A 326 -0.25 2.36 12.51
N VAL A 327 0.19 3.14 11.53
CA VAL A 327 0.79 4.45 11.71
C VAL A 327 0.22 5.41 10.67
N ARG A 328 -0.29 6.55 11.13
CA ARG A 328 -0.88 7.59 10.29
C ARG A 328 -0.01 8.84 10.32
N PHE A 329 0.20 9.43 9.15
CA PHE A 329 0.93 10.66 8.95
C PHE A 329 -0.05 11.75 8.51
N GLN A 330 0.07 12.93 9.10
CA GLN A 330 -0.67 14.12 8.69
C GLN A 330 0.30 15.11 8.07
N TYR A 331 0.06 15.52 6.83
CA TYR A 331 0.92 16.44 6.11
C TYR A 331 0.11 17.49 5.34
N SER A 332 0.74 18.60 4.97
CA SER A 332 0.20 19.49 3.96
C SER A 332 0.90 19.26 2.63
N ASN A 333 0.11 19.21 1.56
CA ASN A 333 0.62 19.11 0.20
C ASN A 333 1.54 20.31 -0.13
N PRO A 334 2.57 20.12 -0.98
CA PRO A 334 3.45 21.21 -1.38
C PRO A 334 2.65 22.31 -2.10
N THR A 335 2.97 23.58 -1.82
CA THR A 335 2.27 24.74 -2.40
C THR A 335 2.57 24.97 -3.87
N THR A 336 3.66 24.38 -4.38
CA THR A 336 4.07 24.48 -5.77
C THR A 336 4.21 23.09 -6.37
N LYS A 337 3.73 22.92 -7.60
CA LYS A 337 3.89 21.68 -8.34
C LYS A 337 5.37 21.47 -8.66
N PRO A 338 6.00 20.37 -8.22
CA PRO A 338 7.38 20.08 -8.59
C PRO A 338 7.49 19.85 -10.10
N THR A 339 8.55 20.38 -10.71
CA THR A 339 8.96 19.99 -12.09
C THR A 339 9.71 18.66 -12.10
N GLN A 340 10.27 18.30 -10.94
CA GLN A 340 10.98 17.06 -10.67
C GLN A 340 10.57 16.53 -9.30
N ASP A 341 10.33 15.23 -9.22
CA ASP A 341 10.09 14.50 -7.98
C ASP A 341 11.18 13.47 -7.74
N SER A 342 11.24 12.98 -6.52
CA SER A 342 12.08 11.85 -6.16
C SER A 342 11.29 10.89 -5.29
N ARG A 343 11.53 9.60 -5.47
CA ARG A 343 11.07 8.55 -4.56
C ARG A 343 12.26 7.82 -4.02
N PHE A 344 12.52 7.91 -2.72
CA PHE A 344 13.63 7.26 -2.05
C PHE A 344 13.11 6.19 -1.09
N ILE A 345 13.41 4.94 -1.41
CA ILE A 345 13.02 3.76 -0.63
C ILE A 345 14.22 3.27 0.20
N THR A 346 13.99 3.03 1.49
CA THR A 346 15.02 2.54 2.42
C THR A 346 15.33 1.07 2.15
N GLY A 347 16.60 0.65 2.25
CA GLY A 347 16.99 -0.74 1.96
C GLY A 347 16.27 -1.79 2.83
N SER A 348 16.08 -1.50 4.11
CA SER A 348 15.42 -2.38 5.08
C SER A 348 13.94 -2.66 4.77
N THR A 349 13.29 -1.92 3.88
CA THR A 349 11.88 -2.14 3.52
C THR A 349 11.72 -3.04 2.29
N PHE A 350 12.82 -3.48 1.68
CA PHE A 350 12.79 -4.50 0.64
C PHE A 350 12.45 -5.86 1.28
N VAL A 351 11.61 -6.63 0.60
CA VAL A 351 11.20 -7.96 1.06
C VAL A 351 12.00 -9.06 0.35
N PRO A 352 12.27 -10.19 1.03
CA PRO A 352 12.85 -11.35 0.38
C PRO A 352 11.87 -11.94 -0.64
N ARG A 353 12.41 -12.56 -1.67
CA ARG A 353 11.62 -13.16 -2.75
C ARG A 353 11.31 -14.66 -2.53
N ARG A 354 11.75 -15.22 -1.42
CA ARG A 354 11.50 -16.57 -0.90
C ARG A 354 11.62 -16.55 0.62
N SER A 355 10.98 -17.52 1.27
CA SER A 355 10.97 -17.61 2.73
C SER A 355 12.28 -18.14 3.35
N ASN A 356 13.17 -18.77 2.58
CA ASN A 356 14.43 -19.34 3.08
C ASN A 356 15.62 -18.35 3.05
N VAL A 357 15.38 -17.07 2.75
CA VAL A 357 16.43 -16.03 2.77
C VAL A 357 16.77 -15.64 4.18
N ASN A 358 18.05 -15.73 4.52
CA ASN A 358 18.58 -15.07 5.69
C ASN A 358 19.03 -13.65 5.35
N TYR A 359 18.46 -12.69 6.06
CA TYR A 359 18.80 -11.29 5.89
C TYR A 359 18.75 -10.56 7.23
N SER A 360 19.45 -9.44 7.30
CA SER A 360 19.42 -8.56 8.47
C SER A 360 19.62 -7.12 8.07
N SER A 361 18.84 -6.22 8.67
CA SER A 361 19.03 -4.78 8.53
C SER A 361 19.80 -4.20 9.73
N ASP A 362 20.70 -3.26 9.46
CA ASP A 362 21.35 -2.46 10.49
C ASP A 362 20.45 -1.29 10.95
N ALA A 363 20.92 -0.56 11.97
CA ALA A 363 20.20 0.61 12.50
C ALA A 363 20.07 1.77 11.49
N ASN A 364 20.83 1.73 10.39
CA ASN A 364 20.79 2.76 9.36
C ASN A 364 19.81 2.45 8.24
N GLY A 365 19.10 1.32 8.34
CA GLY A 365 18.18 0.84 7.31
C GLY A 365 18.88 0.13 6.17
N CYS A 366 20.14 -0.29 6.32
CA CYS A 366 20.83 -1.08 5.30
C CYS A 366 20.63 -2.57 5.53
N VAL A 367 20.22 -3.31 4.50
CA VAL A 367 19.94 -4.75 4.55
C VAL A 367 21.04 -5.58 3.87
N ASN A 368 21.46 -6.66 4.52
CA ASN A 368 22.41 -7.64 3.98
C ASN A 368 21.71 -9.01 3.83
N VAL A 369 22.15 -9.83 2.87
CA VAL A 369 21.73 -11.23 2.70
C VAL A 369 22.89 -12.16 3.03
N SER A 370 22.66 -13.21 3.82
CA SER A 370 23.74 -13.97 4.49
C SER A 370 23.83 -15.46 4.18
N ASN A 371 22.88 -16.08 3.49
CA ASN A 371 22.92 -17.52 3.20
C ASN A 371 22.80 -17.91 1.72
N GLU A 372 22.13 -17.12 0.87
CA GLU A 372 21.87 -17.48 -0.52
C GLU A 372 22.07 -16.29 -1.47
N ILE A 373 22.33 -16.59 -2.76
CA ILE A 373 22.23 -15.59 -3.84
C ILE A 373 20.74 -15.33 -4.02
N GLU A 374 20.23 -14.33 -3.30
CA GLU A 374 18.83 -13.98 -3.43
C GLU A 374 18.62 -12.49 -3.70
N ASP A 375 17.49 -12.27 -4.36
CA ASP A 375 16.99 -11.01 -4.79
C ASP A 375 16.03 -10.47 -3.70
N LEU A 376 16.24 -9.24 -3.24
CA LEU A 376 15.21 -8.53 -2.48
C LEU A 376 14.39 -7.65 -3.42
N THR A 377 13.11 -7.42 -3.14
CA THR A 377 12.25 -6.60 -4.01
C THR A 377 11.37 -5.64 -3.25
N THR A 378 10.96 -4.58 -3.93
CA THR A 378 9.96 -3.64 -3.44
C THR A 378 9.17 -3.07 -4.62
N ASN A 379 7.93 -2.70 -4.36
CA ASN A 379 7.08 -2.03 -5.33
C ASN A 379 7.46 -0.54 -5.43
N VAL A 380 7.40 0.03 -6.63
CA VAL A 380 7.62 1.46 -6.83
C VAL A 380 6.31 2.11 -7.24
N THR A 381 5.85 3.04 -6.41
CA THR A 381 4.81 3.99 -6.76
C THR A 381 5.40 5.05 -7.69
N ALA A 382 4.76 5.26 -8.83
CA ALA A 382 5.18 6.25 -9.80
C ALA A 382 3.96 7.07 -10.26
N PRO A 383 4.13 8.38 -10.46
CA PRO A 383 3.05 9.22 -10.95
C PRO A 383 2.79 8.94 -12.43
N GLU A 384 1.52 8.69 -12.77
CA GLU A 384 1.06 8.43 -14.15
C GLU A 384 1.56 9.52 -15.09
N GLY A 385 2.04 9.17 -16.28
CA GLY A 385 2.48 10.14 -17.30
C GLY A 385 3.84 10.81 -17.06
N ALA A 386 4.47 10.60 -15.90
CA ALA A 386 5.82 11.08 -15.65
C ALA A 386 6.88 10.31 -16.47
N LYS A 387 8.14 10.73 -16.37
CA LYS A 387 9.29 9.98 -16.88
C LYS A 387 10.25 9.67 -15.75
N ALA A 388 10.60 8.41 -15.55
CA ALA A 388 11.74 8.08 -14.72
C ALA A 388 13.01 8.51 -15.46
N ALA A 389 13.82 9.34 -14.81
CA ALA A 389 14.96 10.04 -15.40
C ALA A 389 16.30 9.58 -14.84
N ARG A 390 16.33 9.15 -13.58
CA ARG A 390 17.54 8.64 -12.95
C ARG A 390 17.19 7.63 -11.86
N VAL A 391 17.97 6.56 -11.78
CA VAL A 391 17.94 5.64 -10.64
C VAL A 391 19.28 5.75 -9.93
N THR A 392 19.24 5.98 -8.61
CA THR A 392 20.40 6.02 -7.73
C THR A 392 20.28 4.88 -6.72
N PHE A 393 21.33 4.09 -6.60
CA PHE A 393 21.43 3.01 -5.62
C PHE A 393 22.42 3.41 -4.53
N TYR A 394 22.08 3.14 -3.28
CA TYR A 394 22.90 3.43 -2.11
C TYR A 394 23.27 2.12 -1.40
N TYR A 395 24.55 1.94 -1.08
CA TYR A 395 25.07 0.69 -0.55
C TYR A 395 26.30 0.89 0.35
N LYS A 396 26.66 -0.15 1.10
CA LYS A 396 27.90 -0.20 1.90
C LYS A 396 28.81 -1.34 1.44
N ASN A 397 30.12 -1.07 1.44
CA ASN A 397 31.22 -2.04 1.37
C ASN A 397 31.08 -3.09 0.25
N ALA A 398 30.60 -2.71 -0.92
CA ALA A 398 30.42 -3.67 -1.99
C ALA A 398 31.73 -3.95 -2.76
N ALA A 399 32.10 -5.22 -2.85
CA ALA A 399 32.93 -5.68 -3.96
C ALA A 399 32.09 -5.62 -5.26
N ALA A 400 32.74 -5.75 -6.42
CA ALA A 400 32.00 -5.89 -7.67
C ALA A 400 31.12 -7.16 -7.62
N GLY A 401 29.84 -7.05 -8.01
CA GLY A 401 28.95 -8.22 -8.08
C GLY A 401 27.47 -7.87 -8.04
N PRO A 402 26.97 -7.25 -6.95
CA PRO A 402 25.54 -7.01 -6.81
C PRO A 402 25.04 -6.04 -7.90
N SER A 403 23.75 -6.13 -8.20
CA SER A 403 23.10 -5.17 -9.10
C SER A 403 21.72 -4.77 -8.57
N LEU A 404 21.40 -3.48 -8.68
CA LEU A 404 20.02 -3.03 -8.53
C LEU A 404 19.39 -2.91 -9.90
N ASN A 405 18.29 -3.61 -10.10
CA ASN A 405 17.56 -3.63 -11.34
C ASN A 405 16.22 -2.93 -11.14
N LEU A 406 15.90 -2.00 -12.05
CA LEU A 406 14.56 -1.45 -12.18
C LEU A 406 13.85 -2.23 -13.28
N TYR A 407 12.72 -2.83 -12.94
CA TYR A 407 11.88 -3.58 -13.86
C TYR A 407 10.54 -2.86 -14.04
N SER A 408 10.00 -2.91 -15.25
CA SER A 408 8.56 -2.85 -15.43
C SER A 408 7.97 -4.25 -15.41
N PHE A 409 6.70 -4.34 -15.06
CA PHE A 409 5.96 -5.59 -15.13
C PHE A 409 4.54 -5.36 -15.60
N VAL A 410 4.01 -6.35 -16.29
CA VAL A 410 2.63 -6.36 -16.78
C VAL A 410 1.85 -7.47 -16.10
N GLY A 411 0.56 -7.58 -16.42
CA GLY A 411 -0.33 -8.59 -15.87
C GLY A 411 0.15 -10.05 -15.99
N SER A 412 0.99 -10.40 -16.96
CA SER A 412 1.57 -11.76 -17.04
C SER A 412 2.55 -12.07 -15.90
N GLY A 413 2.96 -11.06 -15.13
CA GLY A 413 4.06 -11.16 -14.17
C GLY A 413 5.44 -11.17 -14.82
N GLU A 414 5.52 -11.08 -16.15
CA GLU A 414 6.81 -10.95 -16.82
C GLU A 414 7.45 -9.60 -16.49
N PHE A 415 8.69 -9.66 -16.01
CA PHE A 415 9.50 -8.49 -15.77
C PHE A 415 10.27 -8.13 -17.04
N SER A 416 10.21 -6.86 -17.42
CA SER A 416 11.05 -6.28 -18.46
C SER A 416 12.06 -5.35 -17.81
N GLN A 417 13.34 -5.66 -17.95
CA GLN A 417 14.40 -4.85 -17.33
C GLN A 417 14.49 -3.49 -18.02
N ILE A 418 14.28 -2.42 -17.26
CA ILE A 418 14.44 -1.04 -17.74
C ILE A 418 15.91 -0.65 -17.67
N THR A 419 16.53 -0.89 -16.52
CA THR A 419 17.94 -0.60 -16.30
C THR A 419 18.52 -1.48 -15.20
N SER A 420 19.83 -1.67 -15.24
CA SER A 420 20.63 -2.26 -14.16
C SER A 420 21.69 -1.27 -13.73
N VAL A 421 21.80 -1.05 -12.42
CA VAL A 421 22.86 -0.28 -11.79
C VAL A 421 23.84 -1.27 -11.18
N PRO A 422 24.98 -1.55 -11.84
CA PRO A 422 25.98 -2.43 -11.27
C PRO A 422 26.61 -1.77 -10.06
N VAL A 423 26.92 -2.58 -9.05
CA VAL A 423 27.67 -2.13 -7.90
C VAL A 423 29.16 -2.31 -8.20
N MET A 424 29.90 -1.21 -8.15
CA MET A 424 31.31 -1.17 -8.53
C MET A 424 32.15 -0.51 -7.44
N GLY A 425 33.12 -1.24 -6.91
CA GLY A 425 34.13 -0.74 -5.97
C GLY A 425 33.58 -0.30 -4.60
N THR A 426 34.48 0.25 -3.77
CA THR A 426 34.23 0.64 -2.37
C THR A 426 33.43 1.93 -2.20
N GLY A 427 32.50 2.23 -3.12
CA GLY A 427 31.65 3.41 -3.08
C GLY A 427 30.47 3.31 -2.10
N THR A 428 29.72 4.40 -1.96
CA THR A 428 28.47 4.46 -1.19
C THR A 428 27.22 4.60 -2.05
N GLN A 429 27.38 4.91 -3.34
CA GLN A 429 26.27 5.04 -4.28
C GLN A 429 26.72 4.91 -5.74
N ASN A 430 25.81 4.46 -6.60
CA ASN A 430 25.95 4.49 -8.06
C ASN A 430 24.64 4.99 -8.67
N SER A 431 24.70 5.64 -9.84
CA SER A 431 23.50 6.13 -10.52
C SER A 431 23.56 5.92 -12.02
N VAL A 432 22.39 5.74 -12.63
CA VAL A 432 22.21 5.62 -14.08
C VAL A 432 21.11 6.57 -14.51
N SER A 433 21.36 7.33 -15.58
CA SER A 433 20.33 8.14 -16.23
C SER A 433 19.51 7.25 -17.15
N ILE A 434 18.20 7.40 -17.10
CA ILE A 434 17.24 6.68 -17.93
C ILE A 434 16.25 7.68 -18.55
N ASN A 435 15.50 7.23 -19.54
CA ASN A 435 14.41 8.00 -20.12
C ASN A 435 13.25 7.04 -20.34
N TYR A 436 12.56 6.72 -19.24
CA TYR A 436 11.51 5.71 -19.23
C TYR A 436 10.15 6.35 -18.97
N PRO A 437 9.19 6.28 -19.91
CA PRO A 437 7.85 6.81 -19.70
C PRO A 437 7.07 5.94 -18.72
N ILE A 438 6.38 6.57 -17.77
CA ILE A 438 5.47 5.92 -16.84
C ILE A 438 4.08 5.83 -17.48
N ALA A 439 3.57 4.60 -17.58
CA ALA A 439 2.24 4.28 -18.09
C ALA A 439 1.62 3.22 -17.18
N ASN A 440 1.13 3.64 -16.01
CA ASN A 440 0.47 2.77 -15.03
C ASN A 440 -0.84 2.23 -15.58
N ALA A 441 -1.39 2.75 -16.67
CA ALA A 441 -2.45 2.06 -17.40
C ALA A 441 -2.01 0.66 -17.85
N ASP A 442 -0.73 0.48 -18.22
CA ASP A 442 -0.26 -0.75 -18.87
C ASP A 442 0.65 -1.60 -17.97
N GLN A 443 1.44 -0.97 -17.11
CA GLN A 443 2.53 -1.64 -16.40
C GLN A 443 2.84 -1.01 -15.04
N GLY A 444 3.29 -1.84 -14.10
CA GLY A 444 3.84 -1.41 -12.82
C GLY A 444 5.36 -1.35 -12.84
N LEU A 445 5.94 -0.82 -11.75
CA LEU A 445 7.38 -0.78 -11.52
C LEU A 445 7.77 -1.54 -10.25
N ALA A 446 8.88 -2.26 -10.34
CA ALA A 446 9.48 -2.93 -9.18
C ALA A 446 11.00 -2.73 -9.20
N LEU A 447 11.56 -2.56 -8.00
CA LEU A 447 13.00 -2.64 -7.80
C LEU A 447 13.35 -4.04 -7.33
N VAL A 448 14.45 -4.56 -7.85
CA VAL A 448 15.02 -5.84 -7.45
C VAL A 448 16.51 -5.69 -7.23
N TRP A 449 16.95 -5.92 -6.01
CA TRP A 449 18.37 -5.99 -5.68
C TRP A 449 18.83 -7.44 -5.74
N ASP A 450 19.64 -7.75 -6.75
CA ASP A 450 20.34 -9.04 -6.85
C ASP A 450 21.65 -8.94 -6.09
N ALA A 451 21.75 -9.66 -4.96
CA ALA A 451 22.93 -9.63 -4.11
C ALA A 451 24.15 -10.29 -4.78
N SER A 452 23.99 -11.11 -5.82
CA SER A 452 25.01 -11.92 -6.53
C SER A 452 25.82 -12.92 -5.68
N SER A 453 25.94 -12.71 -4.37
CA SER A 453 26.59 -13.55 -3.38
C SER A 453 26.09 -13.22 -1.98
N ALA A 454 26.01 -14.23 -1.11
CA ALA A 454 25.69 -14.03 0.30
C ALA A 454 26.92 -13.50 1.04
N SER A 455 26.80 -12.33 1.66
CA SER A 455 27.87 -11.75 2.47
C SER A 455 27.32 -10.72 3.45
N SER A 456 27.82 -10.75 4.69
CA SER A 456 27.60 -9.69 5.67
C SER A 456 28.37 -8.41 5.35
N GLU A 457 29.22 -8.43 4.33
CA GLU A 457 29.97 -7.25 3.89
C GLU A 457 29.16 -6.37 2.93
N TYR A 458 28.06 -6.88 2.35
CA TYR A 458 27.28 -6.16 1.33
C TYR A 458 25.90 -5.76 1.83
N ALA A 459 25.69 -4.44 1.95
CA ALA A 459 24.40 -3.91 2.38
C ALA A 459 23.78 -3.02 1.32
N LEU A 460 22.52 -3.28 0.96
CA LEU A 460 21.65 -2.32 0.27
C LEU A 460 21.11 -1.33 1.30
N CYS A 461 21.42 -0.04 1.15
CA CYS A 461 20.97 1.02 2.05
C CYS A 461 19.73 1.77 1.55
N GLY A 462 19.52 1.79 0.23
CA GLY A 462 18.29 2.28 -0.36
C GLY A 462 18.40 2.48 -1.87
N ALA A 463 17.31 2.91 -2.47
CA ALA A 463 17.23 3.25 -3.88
C ALA A 463 16.36 4.47 -4.09
N LYS A 464 16.82 5.40 -4.93
CA LYS A 464 16.10 6.61 -5.29
C LYS A 464 15.81 6.65 -6.77
N ILE A 465 14.57 6.97 -7.14
CA ILE A 465 14.15 7.19 -8.52
C ILE A 465 13.74 8.65 -8.67
N ASP A 466 14.37 9.36 -9.58
CA ASP A 466 14.00 10.72 -9.93
C ASP A 466 13.02 10.70 -11.10
N PHE A 467 11.91 11.42 -10.94
CA PHE A 467 10.86 11.57 -11.95
C PHE A 467 10.85 12.99 -12.52
N LEU A 468 10.64 13.09 -13.83
CA LEU A 468 10.42 14.34 -14.53
C LEU A 468 8.98 14.40 -15.02
N TYR A 469 8.30 15.50 -14.73
CA TYR A 469 6.96 15.74 -15.25
C TYR A 469 7.04 16.41 -16.60
N THR A 470 6.37 15.84 -17.60
CA THR A 470 6.05 16.61 -18.81
C THR A 470 4.95 17.62 -18.41
N GLN A 471 4.97 18.83 -18.98
CA GLN A 471 4.16 19.99 -18.52
C GLN A 471 2.62 19.77 -18.46
N GLN A 472 2.11 18.59 -18.82
CA GLN A 472 0.68 18.24 -18.78
C GLN A 472 0.33 17.08 -17.86
N VAL A 473 1.29 16.53 -17.11
CA VAL A 473 1.04 15.37 -16.27
C VAL A 473 0.41 15.79 -14.96
N PHE A 474 -0.86 15.45 -14.78
CA PHE A 474 -1.48 15.49 -13.46
C PHE A 474 -0.70 14.53 -12.57
N LEU A 475 -0.04 15.10 -11.57
CA LEU A 475 0.38 14.30 -10.43
C LEU A 475 -0.88 13.61 -9.89
N PRO A 476 -0.79 12.36 -9.41
CA PRO A 476 -1.76 11.81 -8.46
C PRO A 476 -1.84 12.64 -7.16
N ILE A 477 -1.20 13.82 -7.09
CA ILE A 477 -0.78 14.56 -5.89
C ILE A 477 -0.86 16.12 -6.01
N ALA A 478 -1.03 16.80 -7.17
CA ALA A 478 -1.19 18.28 -7.14
C ALA A 478 -1.86 18.99 -8.34
N LEU A 479 -2.96 19.70 -8.02
CA LEU A 479 -3.43 21.06 -8.35
C LEU A 479 -3.19 21.67 -9.74
N LYS A 480 -4.30 22.18 -10.30
CA LYS A 480 -4.39 23.04 -11.49
C LYS A 480 -4.13 24.49 -11.07
N ASN A 481 -3.18 25.18 -11.73
CA ASN A 481 -2.99 26.62 -11.55
C ASN A 481 -4.23 27.37 -12.08
N ASN A 482 -4.77 28.31 -11.29
CA ASN A 482 -5.71 29.33 -11.77
C ASN A 482 -4.97 30.40 -12.58
#